data_AF-A0A2V6C4P1-F1
#
_entry.id   AF-A0A2V6C4P1-F1
#
_cell.length_a   1.000
_cell.length_b   1.000
_cell.length_c   1.000
_cell.angle_alpha   90.00
_cell.angle_beta   90.00
_cell.angle_gamma   90.00
#
_symmetry.space_group_name_H-M   'P 1'
#
loop_
_entity.id
_entity.type
_entity.pdbx_description
1 polymer ?
#
loop_
_entity_poly.entity_id
_entity_poly.type
_entity_poly.pdbx_seq_one_letter_code
_entity_poly.pdbx_strand_id
1 'polypeptide(L)'
;MGKLTPPGDHYLNAAIGWLELGNTAEAKMELTKISSDQRQHREVLEVGWRICAAERNWAEALEAARRLVATDPDDATGWIHQSYSLHELKRTREAFDMLLPVVEKFPGVSTIPYNLACYACRLGDPERARSWLTEAVRIRGKAVCIAA
;
A
#
# COMPACT_ATOMS: atom_id res chain seq x y z
N MET A 1 -7.29 6.25 -15.23
CA MET A 1 -6.44 7.46 -15.30
C MET A 1 -5.46 7.32 -16.46
N GLY A 2 -5.22 8.40 -17.22
CA GLY A 2 -4.19 8.41 -18.27
C GLY A 2 -2.76 8.44 -17.69
N LYS A 3 -1.75 8.27 -18.56
CA LYS A 3 -0.33 8.39 -18.19
C LYS A 3 -0.01 9.81 -17.71
N LEU A 4 0.94 9.91 -16.78
CA LEU A 4 1.59 11.19 -16.47
C LEU A 4 2.19 11.78 -17.74
N THR A 5 2.03 13.08 -17.95
CA THR A 5 2.62 13.77 -19.11
C THR A 5 3.90 14.49 -18.68
N PRO A 6 4.88 14.66 -19.60
CA PRO A 6 6.05 15.47 -19.33
C PRO A 6 5.70 16.90 -18.88
N PRO A 7 6.47 17.47 -17.92
CA PRO A 7 7.65 16.90 -17.27
C PRO A 7 7.36 16.02 -16.04
N GLY A 8 6.10 15.76 -15.70
CA GLY A 8 5.71 15.07 -14.45
C GLY A 8 6.20 13.63 -14.35
N ASP A 9 6.29 12.91 -15.48
CA ASP A 9 6.85 11.56 -15.56
C ASP A 9 8.36 11.54 -15.25
N HIS A 10 9.12 12.53 -15.72
CA HIS A 10 10.55 12.66 -15.40
C HIS A 10 10.77 12.90 -13.90
N TYR A 11 9.98 13.77 -13.27
CA TYR A 11 10.07 14.00 -11.83
C TYR A 11 9.65 12.78 -11.03
N LEU A 12 8.62 12.05 -11.45
CA LEU A 12 8.24 10.80 -10.80
C LEU A 12 9.37 9.76 -10.88
N ASN A 13 9.97 9.58 -12.06
CA ASN A 13 11.09 8.65 -12.24
C ASN A 13 12.31 9.03 -11.38
N ALA A 14 12.63 10.33 -11.31
CA ALA A 14 13.69 10.82 -10.43
C ALA A 14 13.36 10.58 -8.95
N ALA A 15 12.11 10.79 -8.53
CA ALA A 15 11.66 10.51 -7.17
C ALA A 15 11.81 9.03 -6.80
N ILE A 16 11.44 8.13 -7.72
CA ILE A 16 11.61 6.69 -7.55
C ILE A 16 13.09 6.33 -7.42
N GLY A 17 13.96 6.86 -8.29
CA GLY A 17 15.39 6.59 -8.23
C GLY A 17 16.03 7.05 -6.91
N TRP A 18 15.69 8.26 -6.44
CA TRP A 18 16.17 8.73 -5.14
C TRP A 18 15.67 7.88 -3.98
N LEU A 19 14.41 7.47 -4.02
CA LEU A 19 13.83 6.58 -3.00
C LEU A 19 14.51 5.21 -2.95
N GLU A 20 14.86 4.63 -4.11
CA GLU A 20 15.60 3.37 -4.20
C GLU A 20 17.02 3.47 -3.63
N LEU A 21 17.63 4.66 -3.69
CA LEU A 21 18.90 4.96 -3.02
C LEU A 21 18.73 5.27 -1.52
N GLY A 22 17.51 5.20 -0.99
CA GLY A 22 17.19 5.52 0.41
C GLY A 22 17.15 7.02 0.70
N ASN A 23 17.23 7.87 -0.32
CA ASN A 23 17.24 9.32 -0.14
C ASN A 23 15.82 9.91 -0.24
N THR A 24 15.10 9.89 0.87
CA THR A 24 13.70 10.33 0.91
C THR A 24 13.55 11.85 0.76
N ALA A 25 14.56 12.64 1.13
CA ALA A 25 14.52 14.09 1.02
C ALA A 25 14.49 14.52 -0.45
N GLU A 26 15.39 13.99 -1.27
CA GLU A 26 15.46 14.28 -2.70
C GLU A 26 14.25 13.70 -3.42
N ALA A 27 13.80 12.50 -3.03
CA ALA A 27 12.59 11.91 -3.58
C ALA A 27 11.35 12.82 -3.38
N LYS A 28 11.18 13.38 -2.17
CA LYS A 28 10.13 14.37 -1.91
C LYS A 28 10.29 15.62 -2.74
N MET A 29 11.51 16.13 -2.84
CA MET A 29 11.79 17.34 -3.61
C MET A 29 11.49 17.18 -5.10
N GLU A 30 11.63 15.97 -5.66
CA GLU A 30 11.17 15.70 -7.02
C GLU A 30 9.63 15.69 -7.11
N LEU A 31 8.93 15.07 -6.15
CA LEU A 31 7.46 15.06 -6.16
C LEU A 31 6.82 16.45 -6.03
N THR A 32 7.48 17.42 -5.37
CA THR A 32 6.95 18.80 -5.29
C THR A 32 6.96 19.54 -6.62
N LYS A 33 7.79 19.09 -7.58
CA LYS A 33 7.87 19.66 -8.94
C LYS A 33 6.74 19.18 -9.84
N ILE A 34 6.03 18.11 -9.46
CA ILE A 34 4.84 17.63 -10.17
C ILE A 34 3.69 18.63 -9.96
N SER A 35 3.06 19.00 -11.07
CA SER A 35 1.97 19.97 -11.09
C SER A 35 0.74 19.48 -10.31
N SER A 36 -0.04 20.41 -9.76
CA SER A 36 -1.15 20.09 -8.84
C SER A 36 -2.23 19.19 -9.44
N ASP A 37 -2.49 19.34 -10.74
CA ASP A 37 -3.41 18.51 -11.53
C ASP A 37 -2.92 17.05 -11.65
N GLN A 38 -1.61 16.84 -11.64
CA GLN A 38 -0.99 15.52 -11.75
C GLN A 38 -0.69 14.86 -10.40
N ARG A 39 -0.64 15.62 -9.29
CA ARG A 39 -0.30 15.07 -7.97
C ARG A 39 -1.28 14.02 -7.44
N GLN A 40 -2.49 13.94 -7.98
CA GLN A 40 -3.47 12.92 -7.63
C GLN A 40 -3.34 11.66 -8.49
N HIS A 41 -2.41 11.61 -9.44
CA HIS A 41 -2.15 10.37 -10.18
C HIS A 41 -1.75 9.25 -9.21
N ARG A 42 -2.32 8.06 -9.44
CA ARG A 42 -2.10 6.87 -8.62
C ARG A 42 -0.61 6.60 -8.35
N GLU A 43 0.23 6.62 -9.38
CA GLU A 43 1.68 6.36 -9.22
C GLU A 43 2.38 7.42 -8.35
N VAL A 44 1.97 8.69 -8.46
CA VAL A 44 2.52 9.78 -7.61
C VAL A 44 2.11 9.58 -6.15
N LEU A 45 0.84 9.22 -5.91
CA LEU A 45 0.33 8.92 -4.57
C LEU A 45 1.02 7.69 -3.97
N GLU A 46 1.31 6.67 -4.78
CA GLU A 46 2.01 5.46 -4.35
C GLU A 46 3.45 5.76 -3.94
N VAL A 47 4.20 6.52 -4.75
CA VAL A 47 5.56 6.95 -4.39
C VAL A 47 5.52 7.85 -3.14
N GLY A 48 4.54 8.74 -3.05
CA GLY A 48 4.31 9.55 -1.84
C GLY A 48 4.09 8.70 -0.59
N TRP A 49 3.29 7.63 -0.69
CA TRP A 49 3.10 6.66 0.38
C TRP A 49 4.42 5.98 0.76
N ARG A 50 5.18 5.48 -0.23
CA ARG A 50 6.46 4.78 0.00
C ARG A 50 7.49 5.66 0.69
N ILE A 51 7.57 6.94 0.30
CA ILE A 51 8.42 7.94 0.95
C ILE A 51 8.01 8.12 2.42
N CYS A 52 6.72 8.34 2.69
CA CYS A 52 6.24 8.53 4.06
C CYS A 52 6.48 7.28 4.92
N ALA A 53 6.28 6.09 4.35
CA ALA A 53 6.55 4.82 5.00
C ALA A 53 8.05 4.64 5.32
N ALA A 54 8.94 4.99 4.38
CA ALA A 54 10.38 4.92 4.58
C ALA A 54 10.87 5.82 5.73
N GLU A 55 10.25 6.97 5.91
CA GLU A 55 10.52 7.88 7.04
C GLU A 55 9.74 7.54 8.31
N ARG A 56 8.91 6.49 8.28
CA ARG A 56 8.00 6.11 9.36
C ARG A 56 7.01 7.21 9.73
N ASN A 57 6.72 8.11 8.79
CA ASN A 57 5.71 9.13 8.93
C ASN A 57 4.32 8.57 8.57
N TRP A 58 3.79 7.75 9.47
CA TRP A 58 2.62 6.91 9.18
C TRP A 58 1.30 7.66 9.09
N ALA A 59 1.20 8.87 9.63
CA ALA A 59 -0.01 9.69 9.51
C ALA A 59 -0.18 10.18 8.05
N GLU A 60 0.88 10.70 7.46
CA GLU A 60 0.91 11.14 6.06
C GLU A 60 0.84 9.95 5.10
N ALA A 61 1.47 8.82 5.45
CA ALA A 61 1.29 7.58 4.71
C ALA A 61 -0.19 7.15 4.71
N LEU A 62 -0.89 7.23 5.85
CA LEU A 62 -2.31 6.88 5.92
C LEU A 62 -3.16 7.77 5.00
N GLU A 63 -2.89 9.09 4.97
CA GLU A 63 -3.61 10.01 4.09
C GLU A 63 -3.33 9.74 2.60
N ALA A 64 -2.08 9.44 2.23
CA ALA A 64 -1.74 9.01 0.87
C ALA A 64 -2.46 7.72 0.48
N ALA A 65 -2.52 6.73 1.38
CA ALA A 65 -3.22 5.48 1.14
C ALA A 65 -4.75 5.65 0.98
N ARG A 66 -5.37 6.51 1.78
CA ARG A 66 -6.79 6.87 1.63
C ARG A 66 -7.08 7.50 0.28
N ARG A 67 -6.17 8.37 -0.20
CA ARG A 67 -6.27 8.95 -1.55
C ARG A 67 -6.10 7.91 -2.65
N LEU A 68 -5.20 6.93 -2.48
CA LEU A 68 -5.07 5.80 -3.41
C LEU A 68 -6.41 5.05 -3.52
N VAL A 69 -7.01 4.69 -2.39
CA VAL A 69 -8.32 4.01 -2.35
C VAL A 69 -9.42 4.85 -3.00
N ALA A 70 -9.45 6.17 -2.74
CA ALA A 70 -10.43 7.05 -3.34
C ALA A 70 -10.25 7.22 -4.86
N THR A 71 -9.01 7.16 -5.33
CA THR A 71 -8.65 7.33 -6.74
C THR A 71 -8.89 6.06 -7.55
N ASP A 72 -8.58 4.90 -6.97
CA ASP A 72 -8.71 3.60 -7.61
C ASP A 72 -9.17 2.55 -6.58
N PRO A 73 -10.48 2.49 -6.27
CA PRO A 73 -10.99 1.58 -5.26
C PRO A 73 -10.87 0.11 -5.67
N ASP A 74 -10.65 -0.18 -6.96
CA ASP A 74 -10.54 -1.52 -7.55
C ASP A 74 -9.09 -2.02 -7.66
N ASP A 75 -8.15 -1.27 -7.06
CA ASP A 75 -6.80 -1.73 -6.81
C ASP A 75 -6.58 -2.05 -5.32
N ALA A 76 -6.10 -3.26 -5.05
CA ALA A 76 -5.82 -3.72 -3.69
C ALA A 76 -4.69 -2.93 -3.00
N THR A 77 -3.78 -2.30 -3.78
CA THR A 77 -2.58 -1.63 -3.26
C THR A 77 -2.94 -0.53 -2.26
N GLY A 78 -3.92 0.33 -2.59
CA GLY A 78 -4.38 1.40 -1.69
C GLY A 78 -4.91 0.85 -0.35
N TRP A 79 -5.70 -0.21 -0.39
CA TRP A 79 -6.27 -0.85 0.80
C TRP A 79 -5.20 -1.49 1.69
N ILE A 80 -4.22 -2.18 1.08
CA ILE A 80 -3.09 -2.79 1.76
C ILE A 80 -2.23 -1.72 2.45
N HIS A 81 -1.92 -0.64 1.73
CA HIS A 81 -1.18 0.50 2.26
C HIS A 81 -1.94 1.16 3.42
N GLN A 82 -3.25 1.34 3.29
CA GLN A 82 -4.08 1.95 4.33
C GLN A 82 -4.10 1.12 5.61
N SER A 83 -4.27 -0.20 5.50
CA SER A 83 -4.27 -1.09 6.66
C SER A 83 -2.89 -1.12 7.34
N TYR A 84 -1.83 -1.13 6.53
CA TYR A 84 -0.46 -1.14 7.04
C TYR A 84 -0.12 0.14 7.81
N SER A 85 -0.48 1.31 7.26
CA SER A 85 -0.30 2.59 7.96
C SER A 85 -1.10 2.66 9.26
N LEU A 86 -2.34 2.14 9.29
CA LEU A 86 -3.13 2.04 10.54
C LEU A 86 -2.44 1.15 11.59
N HIS A 87 -1.90 0.00 11.17
CA HIS A 87 -1.18 -0.88 12.08
C HIS A 87 0.05 -0.20 12.70
N GLU A 88 0.85 0.48 11.88
CA GLU A 88 2.06 1.15 12.35
C GLU A 88 1.75 2.29 13.33
N LEU A 89 0.63 3.00 13.13
CA LEU A 89 0.03 3.97 14.06
C LEU A 89 -0.55 3.35 15.33
N LYS A 90 -0.34 2.05 15.58
CA LYS A 90 -0.87 1.28 16.71
C LYS A 90 -2.40 1.14 16.73
N ARG A 91 -3.06 1.44 15.61
CA ARG A 91 -4.50 1.26 15.40
C ARG A 91 -4.78 -0.11 14.77
N THR A 92 -4.17 -1.17 15.32
CA THR A 92 -4.18 -2.53 14.73
C THR A 92 -5.58 -3.13 14.64
N ARG A 93 -6.45 -2.87 15.62
CA ARG A 93 -7.85 -3.33 15.57
C ARG A 93 -8.57 -2.72 14.37
N GLU A 94 -8.45 -1.41 14.20
CA GLU A 94 -9.03 -0.70 13.05
C GLU A 94 -8.44 -1.17 11.73
N ALA A 95 -7.13 -1.41 11.66
CA ALA A 95 -6.49 -1.99 10.48
C ALA A 95 -7.11 -3.34 10.09
N PHE A 96 -7.33 -4.21 11.08
CA PHE A 96 -7.97 -5.51 10.89
C PHE A 96 -9.41 -5.36 10.43
N ASP A 97 -10.22 -4.58 11.15
CA ASP A 97 -11.66 -4.45 10.89
C ASP A 97 -11.93 -3.76 9.53
N MET A 98 -11.08 -2.82 9.13
CA MET A 98 -11.15 -2.16 7.82
C MET A 98 -10.74 -3.09 6.69
N LEU A 99 -9.67 -3.88 6.87
CA LEU A 99 -9.14 -4.75 5.83
C LEU A 99 -9.97 -6.04 5.65
N LEU A 100 -10.63 -6.51 6.71
CA LEU A 100 -11.40 -7.76 6.70
C LEU A 100 -12.42 -7.85 5.55
N PRO A 101 -13.34 -6.89 5.34
CA PRO A 101 -14.28 -6.97 4.23
C PRO A 101 -13.63 -6.85 2.84
N VAL A 102 -12.40 -6.33 2.76
CA VAL A 102 -11.67 -6.13 1.50
C VAL A 102 -11.17 -7.45 0.91
N VAL A 103 -11.03 -8.51 1.73
CA VAL A 103 -10.61 -9.84 1.26
C VAL A 103 -11.55 -10.41 0.19
N GLU A 104 -12.85 -10.20 0.34
CA GLU A 104 -13.88 -10.68 -0.59
C GLU A 104 -13.81 -9.93 -1.94
N LYS A 105 -13.35 -8.68 -1.93
CA LYS A 105 -13.17 -7.87 -3.13
C LYS A 105 -11.96 -8.32 -3.96
N PHE A 106 -10.94 -8.87 -3.31
CA PHE A 106 -9.66 -9.23 -3.94
C PHE A 106 -9.21 -10.66 -3.61
N PRO A 107 -9.98 -11.69 -4.00
CA PRO A 107 -9.74 -13.08 -3.60
C PRO A 107 -8.40 -13.67 -4.10
N GLY A 108 -7.75 -13.02 -5.07
CA GLY A 108 -6.45 -13.43 -5.61
C GLY A 108 -5.23 -12.76 -4.97
N VAL A 109 -5.43 -11.80 -4.06
CA VAL A 109 -4.33 -10.97 -3.54
C VAL A 109 -3.87 -11.50 -2.17
N SER A 110 -2.86 -12.36 -2.18
CA SER A 110 -2.36 -13.04 -0.96
C SER A 110 -1.88 -12.11 0.16
N THR A 111 -1.49 -10.87 -0.14
CA THR A 111 -1.03 -9.88 0.84
C THR A 111 -2.12 -9.47 1.82
N ILE A 112 -3.39 -9.46 1.40
CA ILE A 112 -4.53 -9.09 2.27
C ILE A 112 -4.69 -10.10 3.43
N PRO A 113 -4.89 -11.40 3.19
CA PRO A 113 -4.98 -12.39 4.27
C PRO A 113 -3.66 -12.50 5.05
N TYR A 114 -2.51 -12.28 4.43
CA TYR A 114 -1.24 -12.21 5.17
C TYR A 114 -1.25 -11.09 6.23
N ASN A 115 -1.66 -9.87 5.84
CA ASN A 115 -1.79 -8.75 6.77
C ASN A 115 -2.83 -9.02 7.86
N LEU A 116 -3.98 -9.60 7.52
CA LEU A 116 -4.99 -10.02 8.51
C LEU A 116 -4.43 -11.03 9.51
N ALA A 117 -3.58 -11.97 9.06
CA ALA A 117 -2.90 -12.91 9.94
C ALA A 117 -1.95 -12.20 10.92
N CYS A 118 -1.12 -11.29 10.40
CA CYS A 118 -0.21 -10.49 11.22
C CYS A 118 -0.97 -9.67 12.28
N TYR A 119 -2.06 -9.01 11.88
CA TYR A 119 -2.86 -8.20 12.81
C TYR A 119 -3.57 -9.07 13.85
N ALA A 120 -4.10 -10.24 13.47
CA ALA A 120 -4.70 -11.19 14.41
C ALA A 120 -3.68 -11.68 15.46
N CYS A 121 -2.44 -12.00 15.04
CA CYS A 121 -1.35 -12.29 15.98
C CYS A 121 -1.11 -11.16 16.97
N ARG A 122 -1.02 -9.92 16.48
CA ARG A 122 -0.80 -8.72 17.31
C ARG A 122 -1.95 -8.41 18.26
N LEU A 123 -3.14 -8.89 17.95
CA LEU A 123 -4.35 -8.76 18.76
C LEU A 123 -4.57 -9.95 19.70
N GLY A 124 -3.66 -10.93 19.73
CA GLY A 124 -3.74 -12.07 20.63
C GLY A 124 -4.68 -13.19 20.18
N ASP A 125 -5.01 -13.28 18.88
CA ASP A 125 -5.86 -14.32 18.30
C ASP A 125 -5.05 -15.23 17.36
N PRO A 126 -4.29 -16.19 17.92
CA PRO A 126 -3.40 -17.05 17.13
C PRO A 126 -4.15 -18.04 16.23
N GLU A 127 -5.37 -18.44 16.57
CA GLU A 127 -6.17 -19.34 15.73
C GLU A 127 -6.64 -18.64 14.46
N ARG A 128 -7.15 -17.41 14.61
CA ARG A 128 -7.51 -16.59 13.46
C ARG A 128 -6.29 -16.25 12.62
N ALA A 129 -5.15 -16.00 13.26
CA ALA A 129 -3.90 -15.75 12.54
C ALA A 129 -3.46 -16.96 11.69
N ARG A 130 -3.51 -18.17 12.25
CA ARG A 130 -3.23 -19.42 11.51
C ARG A 130 -4.16 -19.60 10.31
N SER A 131 -5.45 -19.34 10.52
CA SER A 131 -6.46 -19.47 9.47
C SER A 131 -6.16 -18.53 8.29
N TRP A 132 -5.88 -17.26 8.57
CA TRP A 132 -5.54 -16.27 7.54
C TRP A 132 -4.20 -16.53 6.87
N LEU A 133 -3.18 -17.00 7.61
CA LEU A 133 -1.89 -17.33 7.02
C LEU A 133 -2.01 -18.53 6.06
N THR A 134 -2.82 -19.53 6.43
CA THR A 134 -3.10 -20.69 5.56
C THR A 134 -3.75 -20.24 4.26
N GLU A 135 -4.69 -19.29 4.34
CA GLU A 135 -5.34 -18.73 3.17
C GLU A 135 -4.37 -17.94 2.28
N ALA A 136 -3.50 -17.11 2.87
CA ALA A 136 -2.47 -16.39 2.13
C ALA A 136 -1.53 -17.33 1.37
N VAL A 137 -1.10 -18.43 2.02
CA VAL A 137 -0.26 -19.46 1.40
C VAL A 137 -1.00 -20.18 0.27
N ARG A 138 -2.27 -20.52 0.47
CA ARG A 138 -3.11 -21.16 -0.56
C ARG A 138 -3.23 -20.30 -1.81
N ILE A 139 -3.50 -19.00 -1.66
CA ILE A 139 -3.62 -18.06 -2.79
C ILE A 139 -2.28 -17.95 -3.54
N ARG A 140 -1.17 -17.78 -2.82
CA ARG A 140 0.16 -17.70 -3.43
C ARG A 140 0.54 -18.99 -4.17
N GLY A 141 0.26 -20.15 -3.58
CA GLY A 141 0.53 -21.44 -4.21
C GLY A 141 -0.23 -21.63 -5.53
N LYS A 142 -1.50 -21.20 -5.61
CA LYS A 142 -2.26 -21.23 -6.87
C LYS A 142 -1.66 -20.33 -7.95
N ALA A 143 -1.20 -19.13 -7.58
CA ALA A 143 -0.58 -18.22 -8.53
C ALA A 143 0.71 -18.80 -9.14
N VAL A 144 1.51 -19.51 -8.35
CA VAL A 144 2.73 -20.20 -8.83
C VAL A 144 2.40 -21.33 -9.81
N CYS A 145 1.34 -22.10 -9.55
CA CYS A 145 0.96 -23.21 -10.44
C CYS A 145 0.33 -22.76 -11.77
N ILE A 146 -0.22 -21.54 -11.87
CA ILE A 146 -0.80 -21.02 -13.12
C ILE A 146 0.27 -20.38 -14.02
N ALA A 147 1.41 -19.97 -13.45
CA ALA A 147 2.49 -19.30 -14.15
C ALA A 147 3.61 -20.25 -14.65
N ALA A 148 3.45 -21.57 -14.48
CA ALA A 148 4.38 -22.62 -14.90
C ALA A 148 3.79 -23.44 -16.04
#